data_AF-A0A1L9AXD1-F1
#
_entry.id   AF-A0A1L9AXD1-F1
#
_cell.length_a   1.000
_cell.length_b   1.000
_cell.length_c   1.000
_cell.angle_alpha   90.00
_cell.angle_beta   90.00
_cell.angle_gamma   90.00
#
_symmetry.space_group_name_H-M   'P 1'
#
loop_
_entity.id
_entity.type
_entity.pdbx_description
1 polymer ?
#
loop_
_entity_poly.entity_id
_entity_poly.type
_entity_poly.pdbx_seq_one_letter_code
_entity_poly.pdbx_strand_id
1 'polypeptide(L)'
;MHSAFCVLALLLAAGETPDPKPASVEVTALEVDVDFRCPSRANQSLLLTPKAQGQVKVPESCPDAGADWRLTLHCPEDTCSGVIRTTQGAIALVQGPRKQLQVKPLAKEHAPTLDLLALKITGQYALTMPSAEEHQRPLQLLLQHPLVTGVYTLSPSEHIPVAFELGGKRLVLNSEVQWTQDEHVHLRLRDTQGALLFEGTLALKEQRELDCQRLGGFCQGSLKLWVREYQALPIQP
;
A
#
# COMPACT_ATOMS: atom_id res chain seq x y z
N MET A 1 -4.98 46.55 51.13
CA MET A 1 -4.52 45.47 52.02
C MET A 1 -5.66 44.48 52.15
N HIS A 2 -5.43 43.24 51.69
CA HIS A 2 -6.05 41.97 52.11
C HIS A 2 -7.60 41.88 52.13
N SER A 3 -8.30 40.86 51.65
CA SER A 3 -8.02 39.58 50.98
C SER A 3 -9.33 38.79 51.12
N ALA A 4 -9.68 38.02 50.09
CA ALA A 4 -10.42 36.73 50.15
C ALA A 4 -11.86 36.75 50.74
N PHE A 5 -12.83 35.97 50.27
CA PHE A 5 -12.82 34.64 49.69
C PHE A 5 -13.99 34.51 48.71
N CYS A 6 -13.70 34.33 47.42
CA CYS A 6 -14.61 33.62 46.52
C CYS A 6 -14.06 32.20 46.37
N VAL A 7 -14.64 31.26 47.11
CA VAL A 7 -14.41 29.83 46.91
C VAL A 7 -15.10 29.46 45.61
N LEU A 8 -14.36 29.51 44.49
CA LEU A 8 -14.82 28.93 43.23
C LEU A 8 -14.54 27.43 43.31
N ALA A 9 -15.58 26.67 43.65
CA ALA A 9 -15.55 25.22 43.53
C ALA A 9 -15.39 24.85 42.04
N LEU A 10 -14.20 24.38 41.65
CA LEU A 10 -14.04 23.65 40.40
C LEU A 10 -14.84 22.35 40.51
N LEU A 11 -16.02 22.35 39.90
CA LEU A 11 -16.71 21.12 39.53
C LEU A 11 -15.89 20.44 38.43
N LEU A 12 -15.00 19.55 38.84
CA LEU A 12 -14.46 18.48 38.01
C LEU A 12 -15.63 17.56 37.65
N ALA A 13 -16.39 17.94 36.63
CA ALA A 13 -17.20 17.00 35.88
C ALA A 13 -16.24 16.13 35.06
N ALA A 14 -15.67 15.12 35.71
CA ALA A 14 -15.17 13.93 35.03
C ALA A 14 -16.39 13.21 34.46
N GLY A 15 -16.92 13.73 33.36
CA GLY A 15 -17.75 12.92 32.48
C GLY A 15 -16.84 11.84 31.94
N GLU A 16 -17.11 10.60 32.33
CA GLU A 16 -16.69 9.43 31.56
C GLU A 16 -17.09 9.71 30.11
N THR A 17 -16.12 10.14 29.31
CA THR A 17 -16.29 10.19 27.88
C THR A 17 -16.43 8.72 27.50
N PRO A 18 -17.58 8.27 27.00
CA PRO A 18 -17.69 6.89 26.55
C PRO A 18 -16.61 6.71 25.50
N ASP A 19 -15.67 5.79 25.76
CA ASP A 19 -14.63 5.46 24.79
C ASP A 19 -15.34 5.23 23.45
N PRO A 20 -14.98 5.99 22.40
CA PRO A 20 -15.64 5.83 21.12
C PRO A 20 -15.44 4.38 20.70
N LYS A 21 -16.54 3.62 20.66
CA LYS A 21 -16.54 2.24 20.21
C LYS A 21 -15.81 2.22 18.86
N PRO A 22 -14.75 1.42 18.68
CA PRO A 22 -13.99 1.43 17.44
C PRO A 22 -14.97 1.17 16.30
N ALA A 23 -15.06 2.12 15.37
CA ALA A 23 -15.97 2.03 14.25
C ALA A 23 -15.64 0.74 13.48
N SER A 24 -16.65 -0.09 13.25
CA SER A 24 -16.54 -1.31 12.47
C SER A 24 -17.25 -1.13 11.14
N VAL A 25 -16.67 -1.66 10.08
CA VAL A 25 -17.26 -1.65 8.74
C VAL A 25 -17.44 -3.09 8.27
N GLU A 26 -18.49 -3.33 7.50
CA GLU A 26 -18.69 -4.59 6.80
C GLU A 26 -18.06 -4.50 5.41
N VAL A 27 -17.19 -5.45 5.08
CA VAL A 27 -16.54 -5.54 3.78
C VAL A 27 -16.77 -6.92 3.16
N THR A 28 -16.75 -6.99 1.84
CA THR A 28 -16.75 -8.28 1.12
C THR A 28 -15.33 -8.78 0.94
N ALA A 29 -14.92 -9.79 1.71
CA ALA A 29 -13.65 -10.48 1.51
C ALA A 29 -13.77 -11.54 0.40
N LEU A 30 -12.69 -11.72 -0.35
CA LEU A 30 -12.51 -12.73 -1.39
C LEU A 30 -11.65 -13.86 -0.83
N GLU A 31 -12.10 -15.09 -0.95
CA GLU A 31 -11.22 -16.24 -0.76
C GLU A 31 -10.58 -16.61 -2.09
N VAL A 32 -9.25 -16.72 -2.08
CA VAL A 32 -8.41 -16.91 -3.25
C VAL A 32 -7.48 -18.08 -3.02
N ASP A 33 -7.63 -19.11 -3.85
CA ASP A 33 -6.69 -20.20 -3.93
C ASP A 33 -5.52 -19.81 -4.83
N VAL A 34 -4.33 -20.00 -4.28
CA VAL A 34 -3.04 -19.85 -4.95
C VAL A 34 -2.46 -21.24 -5.17
N ASP A 35 -2.59 -21.75 -6.38
CA ASP A 35 -2.08 -23.05 -6.80
C ASP A 35 -0.68 -22.91 -7.42
N PHE A 36 0.29 -23.60 -6.85
CA PHE A 36 1.65 -23.72 -7.39
C PHE A 36 1.83 -25.07 -8.10
N ARG A 37 2.23 -25.01 -9.37
CA ARG A 37 2.48 -26.19 -10.24
C ARG A 37 3.97 -26.53 -10.34
N CYS A 38 4.66 -26.43 -9.22
CA CYS A 38 6.05 -26.86 -9.06
C CYS A 38 6.13 -28.40 -9.02
N PRO A 39 7.33 -29.02 -8.95
CA PRO A 39 7.49 -30.47 -8.90
C PRO A 39 6.57 -31.19 -7.90
N SER A 40 6.31 -30.58 -6.74
CA SER A 40 5.16 -30.92 -5.90
C SER A 40 4.10 -29.84 -5.97
N ARG A 41 2.85 -30.24 -6.24
CA ARG A 41 1.71 -29.33 -6.20
C ARG A 41 1.48 -28.85 -4.77
N ALA A 42 1.34 -27.54 -4.60
CA ALA A 42 0.96 -26.92 -3.34
C ALA A 42 -0.17 -25.92 -3.60
N ASN A 43 -1.07 -25.77 -2.63
CA ASN A 43 -2.15 -24.79 -2.66
C ASN A 43 -2.11 -23.99 -1.36
N GLN A 44 -2.29 -22.67 -1.48
CA GLN A 44 -2.47 -21.76 -0.38
C GLN A 44 -3.80 -21.01 -0.56
N SER A 45 -4.70 -21.10 0.43
CA SER A 45 -5.91 -20.26 0.48
C SER A 45 -5.61 -18.93 1.19
N LEU A 46 -6.04 -17.83 0.58
CA LEU A 46 -5.90 -16.46 1.06
C LEU A 46 -7.27 -15.81 1.20
N LEU A 47 -7.51 -15.14 2.32
CA LEU A 47 -8.66 -14.26 2.49
C LEU A 47 -8.23 -12.81 2.24
N LEU A 48 -8.65 -12.24 1.12
CA LEU A 48 -8.31 -10.88 0.70
C LEU A 48 -9.52 -9.96 0.88
N THR A 49 -9.44 -8.97 1.74
CA THR A 49 -10.44 -7.88 1.73
C THR A 49 -10.22 -6.97 0.51
N PRO A 50 -11.20 -6.15 0.10
CA PRO A 50 -11.13 -5.38 -1.15
C PRO A 50 -9.91 -4.47 -1.26
N LYS A 51 -9.27 -4.16 -0.13
CA LYS A 51 -8.17 -3.21 -0.02
C LYS A 51 -6.94 -3.78 0.70
N ALA A 52 -6.93 -5.08 1.02
CA ALA A 52 -5.80 -5.74 1.70
C ALA A 52 -4.80 -6.37 0.72
N GLN A 53 -3.63 -6.69 1.24
CA GLN A 53 -2.61 -7.49 0.56
C GLN A 53 -2.48 -8.84 1.25
N GLY A 54 -2.54 -9.92 0.48
CA GLY A 54 -2.28 -11.27 1.00
C GLY A 54 -0.84 -11.68 0.77
N GLN A 55 -0.18 -12.24 1.79
CA GLN A 55 1.14 -12.80 1.62
C GLN A 55 1.07 -14.15 0.89
N VAL A 56 1.72 -14.21 -0.26
CA VAL A 56 1.88 -15.42 -1.06
C VAL A 56 3.19 -16.09 -0.63
N LYS A 57 3.10 -17.28 -0.06
CA LYS A 57 4.26 -18.05 0.39
C LYS A 57 4.67 -19.01 -0.70
N VAL A 58 5.79 -18.72 -1.36
CA VAL A 58 6.31 -19.60 -2.40
C VAL A 58 6.83 -20.91 -1.78
N PRO A 59 6.28 -22.08 -2.13
CA PRO A 59 6.67 -23.37 -1.56
C PRO A 59 8.14 -23.71 -1.81
N GLU A 60 8.73 -24.51 -0.91
CA GLU A 60 10.14 -24.96 -1.01
C GLU A 60 10.45 -25.73 -2.30
N SER A 61 9.44 -26.36 -2.90
CA SER A 61 9.59 -27.08 -4.16
C SER A 61 9.70 -26.18 -5.38
N CYS A 62 9.45 -24.88 -5.25
CA CYS A 62 9.46 -23.94 -6.36
C CYS A 62 10.84 -23.23 -6.48
N PRO A 63 11.25 -22.80 -7.68
CA PRO A 63 12.52 -22.10 -7.89
C PRO A 63 12.72 -20.87 -7.01
N ASP A 64 11.64 -20.15 -6.71
CA ASP A 64 11.66 -18.89 -5.93
C ASP A 64 11.22 -19.11 -4.48
N ALA A 65 11.49 -20.30 -3.92
CA ALA A 65 11.16 -20.66 -2.54
C ALA A 65 11.57 -19.56 -1.53
N GLY A 66 10.65 -19.22 -0.63
CA GLY A 66 10.89 -18.21 0.40
C GLY A 66 10.82 -16.75 -0.09
N ALA A 67 10.48 -16.51 -1.36
CA ALA A 67 10.26 -15.14 -1.83
C ALA A 67 9.06 -14.49 -1.11
N ASP A 68 9.21 -13.22 -0.72
CA ASP A 68 8.16 -12.44 -0.09
C ASP A 68 7.30 -11.76 -1.17
N TRP A 69 6.27 -12.48 -1.60
CA TRP A 69 5.32 -12.01 -2.61
C TRP A 69 4.03 -11.55 -1.96
N ARG A 70 3.45 -10.46 -2.49
CA ARG A 70 2.17 -9.93 -2.03
C ARG A 70 1.17 -9.86 -3.18
N LEU A 71 -0.02 -10.40 -2.97
CA LEU A 71 -1.14 -10.37 -3.90
C LEU A 71 -2.17 -9.33 -3.47
N THR A 72 -2.61 -8.51 -4.42
CA THR A 72 -3.79 -7.64 -4.26
C THR A 72 -4.72 -7.91 -5.42
N LEU A 73 -6.01 -8.05 -5.13
CA LEU A 73 -7.07 -8.27 -6.11
C LEU A 73 -8.23 -7.31 -5.85
N HIS A 74 -8.79 -6.79 -6.94
CA HIS A 74 -9.98 -5.96 -6.95
C HIS A 74 -10.97 -6.52 -7.97
N CYS A 75 -12.18 -6.83 -7.51
CA CYS A 75 -13.24 -7.49 -8.29
C CYS A 75 -14.55 -6.70 -8.17
N PRO A 76 -14.67 -5.54 -8.85
CA PRO A 76 -15.87 -4.70 -8.75
C PRO A 76 -17.12 -5.43 -9.28
N GLU A 77 -16.93 -6.33 -10.26
CA GLU A 77 -17.97 -7.18 -10.84
C GLU A 77 -17.39 -8.59 -11.09
N ASP A 78 -17.73 -9.23 -12.21
CA ASP A 78 -17.27 -10.58 -12.57
C ASP A 78 -15.83 -10.64 -13.08
N THR A 79 -15.25 -9.48 -13.41
CA THR A 79 -13.85 -9.35 -13.79
C THR A 79 -13.03 -8.82 -12.63
N CYS A 80 -11.90 -9.46 -12.42
CA CYS A 80 -10.94 -9.09 -11.40
C CYS A 80 -9.66 -8.57 -12.04
N SER A 81 -9.03 -7.63 -11.36
CA SER A 81 -7.70 -7.11 -11.69
C SER A 81 -6.87 -7.04 -10.42
N GLY A 82 -5.56 -7.16 -10.56
CA GLY A 82 -4.67 -7.25 -9.41
C GLY A 82 -3.20 -7.25 -9.81
N VAL A 83 -2.35 -7.38 -8.80
CA VAL A 83 -0.91 -7.43 -8.98
C VAL A 83 -0.27 -8.38 -7.97
N ILE A 84 0.81 -9.02 -8.41
CA ILE A 84 1.77 -9.67 -7.52
C ILE A 84 3.01 -8.78 -7.47
N ARG A 85 3.49 -8.52 -6.26
CA ARG A 85 4.65 -7.65 -6.02
C ARG A 85 5.65 -8.30 -5.08
N THR A 86 6.90 -7.87 -5.19
CA THR A 86 7.95 -8.04 -4.18
C THR A 86 8.17 -6.72 -3.45
N THR A 87 9.13 -6.70 -2.53
CA THR A 87 9.66 -5.46 -1.93
C THR A 87 10.27 -4.50 -2.95
N GLN A 88 10.67 -4.96 -4.14
CA GLN A 88 11.25 -4.10 -5.18
C GLN A 88 10.19 -3.49 -6.11
N GLY A 89 8.96 -4.01 -6.12
CA GLY A 89 7.88 -3.51 -6.96
C GLY A 89 6.98 -4.62 -7.50
N ALA A 90 6.06 -4.23 -8.39
CA ALA A 90 5.19 -5.19 -9.07
C ALA A 90 6.00 -6.08 -10.02
N ILE A 91 5.74 -7.38 -9.99
CA ILE A 91 6.40 -8.39 -10.85
C ILE A 91 5.43 -9.07 -11.82
N ALA A 92 4.13 -9.07 -11.53
CA ALA A 92 3.11 -9.58 -12.43
C ALA A 92 1.78 -8.83 -12.26
N LEU A 93 1.02 -8.77 -13.36
CA LEU A 93 -0.38 -8.40 -13.38
C LEU A 93 -1.25 -9.65 -13.21
N VAL A 94 -2.37 -9.50 -12.52
CA VAL A 94 -3.39 -10.54 -12.41
C VAL A 94 -4.67 -10.01 -13.02
N GLN A 95 -5.28 -10.76 -13.94
CA GLN A 95 -6.53 -10.33 -14.58
C GLN A 95 -7.37 -11.51 -15.05
N GLY A 96 -8.67 -11.32 -15.10
CA GLY A 96 -9.58 -12.28 -15.72
C GLY A 96 -10.90 -12.41 -14.97
N PRO A 97 -11.78 -13.31 -15.42
CA PRO A 97 -13.00 -13.62 -14.69
C PRO A 97 -12.68 -14.27 -13.35
N ARG A 98 -13.56 -14.10 -12.35
CA ARG A 98 -13.39 -14.68 -10.99
C ARG A 98 -12.98 -16.16 -10.97
N LYS A 99 -13.49 -16.95 -11.93
CA LYS A 99 -13.26 -18.40 -12.04
C LYS A 99 -11.86 -18.78 -12.55
N GLN A 100 -11.18 -17.89 -13.25
CA GLN A 100 -9.88 -18.16 -13.86
C GLN A 100 -9.11 -16.88 -14.06
N LEU A 101 -8.21 -16.59 -13.12
CA LEU A 101 -7.32 -15.44 -13.21
C LEU A 101 -6.05 -15.83 -13.97
N GLN A 102 -5.62 -14.97 -14.87
CA GLN A 102 -4.36 -15.07 -15.58
C GLN A 102 -3.32 -14.24 -14.85
N VAL A 103 -2.13 -14.81 -14.67
CA VAL A 103 -0.95 -14.12 -14.15
C VAL A 103 -0.06 -13.79 -15.34
N LYS A 104 0.20 -12.50 -15.58
CA LYS A 104 1.05 -12.01 -16.66
C LYS A 104 2.27 -11.30 -16.08
N PRO A 105 3.48 -11.87 -16.21
CA PRO A 105 4.71 -11.22 -15.78
C PRO A 105 4.90 -9.84 -16.45
N LEU A 106 5.44 -8.88 -15.71
CA LEU A 106 5.68 -7.51 -16.21
C LEU A 106 6.99 -7.39 -17.00
N ALA A 107 7.93 -8.30 -16.79
CA ALA A 107 9.23 -8.32 -17.46
C ALA A 107 9.39 -9.60 -18.30
N LYS A 108 10.17 -9.50 -19.39
CA LYS A 108 10.48 -10.67 -20.24
C LYS A 108 11.25 -11.73 -19.45
N GLU A 109 12.22 -11.31 -18.66
CA GLU A 109 12.88 -12.13 -17.66
C GLU A 109 12.20 -11.88 -16.32
N HIS A 110 11.72 -12.95 -15.68
CA HIS A 110 10.95 -12.87 -14.45
C HIS A 110 11.13 -14.15 -13.63
N ALA A 111 10.64 -14.13 -12.39
CA ALA A 111 10.71 -15.26 -11.47
C ALA A 111 10.00 -16.50 -12.06
N PRO A 112 10.69 -17.64 -12.29
CA PRO A 112 10.11 -18.81 -12.96
C PRO A 112 8.84 -19.35 -12.30
N THR A 113 8.68 -19.14 -10.99
CA THR A 113 7.49 -19.57 -10.26
C THR A 113 6.22 -18.85 -10.73
N LEU A 114 6.31 -17.64 -11.32
CA LEU A 114 5.15 -16.93 -11.87
C LEU A 114 4.47 -17.70 -13.01
N ASP A 115 5.24 -18.37 -13.86
CA ASP A 115 4.71 -19.21 -14.95
C ASP A 115 3.99 -20.47 -14.43
N LEU A 116 4.32 -20.88 -13.20
CA LEU A 116 3.78 -22.06 -12.54
C LEU A 116 2.64 -21.71 -11.57
N LEU A 117 2.26 -20.44 -11.50
CA LEU A 117 1.25 -19.93 -10.57
C LEU A 117 -0.12 -19.89 -11.23
N ALA A 118 -1.13 -20.41 -10.54
CA ALA A 118 -2.53 -20.25 -10.91
C ALA A 118 -3.31 -19.64 -9.75
N LEU A 119 -4.22 -18.72 -10.07
CA LEU A 119 -5.05 -18.02 -9.10
C LEU A 119 -6.53 -18.24 -9.40
N LYS A 120 -7.32 -18.53 -8.37
CA LYS A 120 -8.76 -18.75 -8.49
C LYS A 120 -9.49 -18.16 -7.29
N ILE A 121 -10.59 -17.44 -7.55
CA ILE A 121 -11.49 -17.02 -6.47
C ILE A 121 -12.48 -18.15 -6.20
N THR A 122 -12.51 -18.62 -4.96
CA THR A 122 -13.32 -19.76 -4.51
C THR A 122 -14.55 -19.33 -3.72
N GLY A 123 -14.51 -18.15 -3.09
CA GLY A 123 -15.58 -17.67 -2.23
C GLY A 123 -15.62 -16.17 -2.04
N GLN A 124 -16.74 -15.67 -1.52
CA GLN A 124 -16.93 -14.30 -1.07
C GLN A 124 -17.65 -14.31 0.27
N TYR A 125 -17.16 -13.53 1.23
CA TYR A 125 -17.64 -13.52 2.61
C TYR A 125 -17.83 -12.09 3.08
N ALA A 126 -18.97 -11.80 3.72
CA ALA A 126 -19.12 -10.58 4.47
C ALA A 126 -18.29 -10.69 5.75
N LEU A 127 -17.40 -9.73 5.98
CA LEU A 127 -16.51 -9.68 7.13
C LEU A 127 -16.67 -8.33 7.82
N THR A 128 -16.96 -8.36 9.12
CA THR A 128 -16.92 -7.17 9.96
C THR A 128 -15.51 -6.97 10.48
N MET A 129 -14.91 -5.81 10.23
CA MET A 129 -13.57 -5.47 10.73
C MET A 129 -13.49 -4.04 11.27
N PRO A 130 -12.50 -3.75 12.13
CA PRO A 130 -12.21 -2.38 12.54
C PRO A 130 -11.96 -1.51 11.31
N SER A 131 -12.55 -0.32 11.29
CA SER A 131 -12.40 0.65 10.19
C SER A 131 -10.93 0.96 9.93
N ALA A 132 -10.11 1.08 10.98
CA ALA A 132 -8.66 1.30 10.84
C ALA A 132 -7.92 0.17 10.08
N GLU A 133 -8.40 -1.08 10.15
CA GLU A 133 -7.85 -2.20 9.39
C GLU A 133 -8.28 -2.17 7.92
N GLU A 134 -9.54 -1.81 7.66
CA GLU A 134 -10.05 -1.54 6.30
C GLU A 134 -9.28 -0.39 5.63
N HIS A 135 -8.85 0.58 6.43
CA HIS A 135 -8.03 1.70 5.99
C HIS A 135 -6.56 1.36 5.76
N GLN A 136 -6.07 0.12 5.91
CA GLN A 136 -4.68 -0.24 5.51
C GLN A 136 -4.47 -0.32 3.98
N ARG A 137 -5.24 0.45 3.23
CA ARG A 137 -5.33 0.45 1.76
C ARG A 137 -3.98 0.82 1.16
N PRO A 138 -3.50 0.09 0.13
CA PRO A 138 -2.30 0.49 -0.58
C PRO A 138 -2.53 1.84 -1.28
N LEU A 139 -1.50 2.68 -1.20
CA LEU A 139 -1.46 3.99 -1.81
C LEU A 139 -0.38 4.00 -2.89
N GLN A 140 -0.44 4.98 -3.78
CA GLN A 140 0.67 5.31 -4.66
C GLN A 140 1.23 6.67 -4.30
N LEU A 141 2.53 6.71 -4.01
CA LEU A 141 3.32 7.94 -3.99
C LEU A 141 3.76 8.25 -5.42
N LEU A 142 3.44 9.45 -5.88
CA LEU A 142 3.90 9.97 -7.15
C LEU A 142 4.97 11.02 -6.90
N LEU A 143 6.09 10.88 -7.60
CA LEU A 143 7.19 11.84 -7.60
C LEU A 143 7.34 12.35 -9.03
N GLN A 144 7.07 13.62 -9.25
CA GLN A 144 7.06 14.23 -10.57
C GLN A 144 8.14 15.32 -10.66
N HIS A 145 9.11 15.06 -11.53
CA HIS A 145 10.03 16.05 -12.07
C HIS A 145 9.59 16.36 -13.53
N PRO A 146 9.90 17.54 -14.09
CA PRO A 146 9.53 17.86 -15.48
C PRO A 146 9.93 16.81 -16.53
N LEU A 147 10.98 16.03 -16.26
CA LEU A 147 11.51 15.01 -17.17
C LEU A 147 11.01 13.58 -16.91
N VAL A 148 10.50 13.29 -15.70
CA VAL A 148 10.16 11.91 -15.31
C VAL A 148 9.13 11.91 -14.18
N THR A 149 8.20 10.95 -14.23
CA THR A 149 7.26 10.68 -13.14
C THR A 149 7.47 9.26 -12.64
N GLY A 150 7.81 9.13 -11.36
CA GLY A 150 7.86 7.85 -10.66
C GLY A 150 6.55 7.58 -9.93
N VAL A 151 6.08 6.33 -9.95
CA VAL A 151 4.87 5.89 -9.25
C VAL A 151 5.26 4.71 -8.38
N TYR A 152 5.09 4.85 -7.07
CA TYR A 152 5.56 3.89 -6.08
C TYR A 152 4.42 3.46 -5.20
N THR A 153 4.22 2.16 -5.04
CA THR A 153 3.18 1.67 -4.14
C THR A 153 3.69 1.71 -2.70
N LEU A 154 2.93 2.36 -1.83
CA LEU A 154 3.16 2.38 -0.39
C LEU A 154 2.10 1.53 0.32
N SER A 155 2.52 0.80 1.35
CA SER A 155 1.61 0.10 2.26
C SER A 155 1.74 0.72 3.65
N PRO A 156 0.64 1.04 4.35
CA PRO A 156 0.74 1.53 5.73
C PRO A 156 1.39 0.56 6.71
N SER A 157 1.38 -0.74 6.37
CA SER A 157 1.95 -1.82 7.16
C SER A 157 3.40 -2.18 6.78
N GLU A 158 3.98 -1.56 5.75
CA GLU A 158 5.29 -1.94 5.24
C GLU A 158 6.18 -0.72 4.96
N HIS A 159 7.44 -0.80 5.36
CA HIS A 159 8.44 0.25 5.15
C HIS A 159 9.37 -0.15 4.01
N ILE A 160 8.93 0.08 2.77
CA ILE A 160 9.69 -0.23 1.57
C ILE A 160 10.36 1.05 1.04
N PRO A 161 11.70 1.08 0.88
CA PRO A 161 12.38 2.23 0.30
C PRO A 161 11.95 2.51 -1.15
N VAL A 162 11.65 3.78 -1.43
CA VAL A 162 11.33 4.28 -2.77
C VAL A 162 12.61 4.73 -3.47
N ALA A 163 12.89 4.18 -4.64
CA ALA A 163 14.05 4.56 -5.46
C ALA A 163 13.62 5.35 -6.70
N PHE A 164 13.97 6.63 -6.75
CA PHE A 164 13.67 7.54 -7.86
C PHE A 164 14.93 7.91 -8.63
N GLU A 165 14.91 7.72 -9.95
CA GLU A 165 16.05 7.92 -10.82
C GLU A 165 15.84 9.11 -11.75
N LEU A 166 16.84 9.98 -11.86
CA LEU A 166 16.83 11.15 -12.73
C LEU A 166 18.24 11.43 -13.24
N GLY A 167 18.43 11.43 -14.56
CA GLY A 167 19.71 11.80 -15.18
C GLY A 167 20.91 10.98 -14.68
N GLY A 168 20.70 9.68 -14.41
CA GLY A 168 21.74 8.78 -13.88
C GLY A 168 22.03 8.92 -12.38
N LYS A 169 21.34 9.82 -11.67
CA LYS A 169 21.35 9.88 -10.20
C LYS A 169 20.18 9.07 -9.64
N ARG A 170 20.36 8.55 -8.43
CA ARG A 170 19.34 7.80 -7.69
C ARG A 170 19.08 8.44 -6.32
N LEU A 171 17.83 8.80 -6.06
CA LEU A 171 17.32 9.23 -4.77
C LEU A 171 16.62 8.05 -4.12
N VAL A 172 17.02 7.70 -2.89
CA VAL A 172 16.38 6.64 -2.11
C VAL A 172 15.66 7.29 -0.92
N LEU A 173 14.36 7.04 -0.81
CA LEU A 173 13.49 7.60 0.20
C LEU A 173 12.95 6.48 1.08
N ASN A 174 13.17 6.60 2.39
CA ASN A 174 12.46 5.81 3.37
C ASN A 174 11.09 6.46 3.60
N SER A 175 10.04 5.78 3.14
CA SER A 175 8.66 6.27 3.22
C SER A 175 7.88 5.58 4.35
N GLU A 176 7.14 6.38 5.10
CA GLU A 176 6.12 5.92 6.03
C GLU A 176 4.81 6.57 5.63
N VAL A 177 3.73 5.79 5.58
CA VAL A 177 2.41 6.30 5.27
C VAL A 177 1.39 5.74 6.25
N GLN A 178 0.47 6.56 6.72
CA GLN A 178 -0.60 6.14 7.60
C GLN A 178 -1.88 6.86 7.18
N TRP A 179 -2.98 6.13 7.09
CA TRP A 179 -4.27 6.76 6.87
C TRP A 179 -4.71 7.49 8.14
N THR A 180 -5.14 8.74 7.99
CA THR A 180 -5.71 9.52 9.10
C THR A 180 -7.24 9.61 8.98
N GLN A 181 -7.76 9.63 7.76
CA GLN A 181 -9.20 9.65 7.42
C GLN A 181 -9.42 9.02 6.02
N ASP A 182 -10.66 8.88 5.57
CA ASP A 182 -11.01 8.26 4.28
C ASP A 182 -10.26 8.85 3.06
N GLU A 183 -9.94 10.14 3.08
CA GLU A 183 -9.28 10.83 1.96
C GLU A 183 -7.98 11.50 2.38
N HIS A 184 -7.49 11.23 3.60
CA HIS A 184 -6.29 11.87 4.14
C HIS A 184 -5.27 10.85 4.64
N VAL A 185 -4.01 11.12 4.35
CA VAL A 185 -2.88 10.29 4.76
C VAL A 185 -1.81 11.16 5.41
N HIS A 186 -1.22 10.68 6.48
CA HIS A 186 0.04 11.19 6.99
C HIS A 186 1.18 10.53 6.23
N LEU A 187 2.01 11.32 5.55
CA LEU A 187 3.17 10.88 4.80
C LEU A 187 4.44 11.44 5.44
N ARG A 188 5.41 10.56 5.67
CA ARG A 188 6.76 10.93 6.09
C ARG A 188 7.79 10.36 5.13
N LEU A 189 8.70 11.20 4.64
CA LEU A 189 9.80 10.83 3.77
C LEU A 189 11.13 11.23 4.41
N ARG A 190 12.04 10.26 4.52
CA ARG A 190 13.41 10.46 4.98
C ARG A 190 14.41 10.00 3.93
N ASP A 191 15.61 10.55 3.94
CA ASP A 191 16.71 9.97 3.17
C ASP A 191 17.28 8.70 3.85
N THR A 192 18.32 8.14 3.26
CA THR A 192 19.03 6.96 3.78
C THR A 192 19.80 7.22 5.07
N GLN A 193 20.08 8.48 5.39
CA GLN A 193 20.76 8.94 6.60
C GLN A 193 19.77 9.27 7.72
N GLY A 194 18.46 9.20 7.44
CA GLY A 194 17.39 9.51 8.38
C GLY A 194 17.01 11.00 8.43
N ALA A 195 17.57 11.85 7.56
CA ALA A 195 17.20 13.26 7.50
C ALA A 195 15.77 13.40 6.98
N LEU A 196 14.98 14.23 7.66
CA LEU A 196 13.58 14.45 7.29
C LEU A 196 13.48 15.36 6.06
N LEU A 197 12.95 14.79 4.98
CA LEU A 197 12.75 15.51 3.72
C LEU A 197 11.32 16.05 3.62
N PHE A 198 10.34 15.28 4.13
CA PHE A 198 8.93 15.65 4.16
C PHE A 198 8.20 15.03 5.34
N GLU A 199 7.29 15.78 5.94
CA GLU A 199 6.29 15.27 6.88
C GLU A 199 5.01 16.12 6.75
N GLY A 200 3.87 15.46 6.59
CA GLY A 200 2.60 16.16 6.52
C GLY A 200 1.40 15.26 6.30
N THR A 201 0.24 15.77 6.68
CA THR A 201 -1.05 15.16 6.32
C THR A 201 -1.50 15.75 4.99
N LEU A 202 -1.82 14.87 4.04
CA LEU A 202 -2.19 15.19 2.67
C LEU A 202 -3.57 14.64 2.36
N ALA A 203 -4.41 15.43 1.71
CA ALA A 203 -5.56 14.89 1.00
C ALA A 203 -5.09 14.08 -0.23
N LEU A 204 -5.86 13.09 -0.67
CA LEU A 204 -5.53 12.36 -1.90
C LEU A 204 -5.47 13.32 -3.08
N LYS A 205 -4.43 13.15 -3.91
CA LYS A 205 -4.08 13.98 -5.08
C LYS A 205 -3.66 15.41 -4.75
N GLU A 206 -3.56 15.77 -3.46
CA GLU A 206 -3.01 17.04 -3.04
C GLU A 206 -1.51 17.11 -3.35
N GLN A 207 -1.11 18.13 -4.11
CA GLN A 207 0.29 18.31 -4.50
C GLN A 207 1.06 19.11 -3.45
N ARG A 208 2.29 18.65 -3.23
CA ARG A 208 3.34 19.36 -2.49
C ARG A 208 4.61 19.43 -3.31
N GLU A 209 5.45 20.40 -2.98
CA GLU A 209 6.75 20.57 -3.60
C GLU A 209 7.86 20.28 -2.59
N LEU A 210 8.88 19.55 -3.05
CA LEU A 210 10.14 19.37 -2.37
C LEU A 210 11.20 20.17 -3.11
N ASP A 211 11.88 21.05 -2.38
CA ASP A 211 13.04 21.75 -2.90
C ASP A 211 14.17 20.75 -3.17
N CYS A 212 14.61 20.67 -4.43
CA CYS A 212 15.69 19.78 -4.84
C CYS A 212 17.01 20.06 -4.09
N GLN A 213 17.23 21.27 -3.57
CA GLN A 213 18.40 21.56 -2.75
C GLN A 213 18.40 20.75 -1.45
N ARG A 214 17.22 20.54 -0.84
CA ARG A 214 17.06 19.70 0.35
C ARG A 214 17.23 18.21 0.07
N LEU A 215 17.17 17.81 -1.21
CA LEU A 215 17.38 16.44 -1.68
C LEU A 215 18.86 16.18 -2.05
N GLY A 216 19.80 16.86 -1.39
CA GLY A 216 21.24 16.73 -1.67
C GLY A 216 21.64 17.20 -3.08
N GLY A 217 20.87 18.10 -3.70
CA GLY A 217 21.11 18.54 -5.07
C GLY A 217 20.86 17.43 -6.11
N PHE A 218 19.97 16.48 -5.81
CA PHE A 218 19.56 15.42 -6.72
C PHE A 218 19.03 15.98 -8.05
N CYS A 219 18.22 17.04 -7.99
CA CYS A 219 17.63 17.75 -9.14
C CYS A 219 17.87 19.27 -9.06
N GLN A 220 17.37 20.02 -10.04
CA GLN A 220 17.25 21.47 -10.00
C GLN A 220 15.77 21.87 -9.89
N GLY A 221 15.47 22.96 -9.18
CA GLY A 221 14.10 23.44 -8.98
C GLY A 221 13.36 22.67 -7.90
N SER A 222 12.12 22.26 -8.19
CA SER A 222 11.28 21.49 -7.27
C SER A 222 10.85 20.14 -7.85
N LEU A 223 10.74 19.16 -6.97
CA LEU A 223 10.10 17.87 -7.22
C LEU A 223 8.68 17.94 -6.66
N LYS A 224 7.67 17.64 -7.47
CA LYS A 224 6.30 17.53 -6.98
C LYS A 224 6.08 16.15 -6.39
N LEU A 225 5.33 16.08 -5.29
CA LEU A 225 4.83 14.83 -4.73
C LEU A 225 3.35 14.92 -4.42
N TRP A 226 2.68 13.77 -4.53
CA TRP A 226 1.34 13.57 -3.99
C TRP A 226 1.11 12.08 -3.79
N VAL A 227 0.10 11.76 -2.99
CA VAL A 227 -0.40 10.41 -2.85
C VAL A 227 -1.72 10.26 -3.61
N ARG A 228 -2.02 9.06 -4.08
CA ARG A 228 -3.37 8.69 -4.53
C ARG A 228 -3.68 7.29 -4.06
N GLU A 229 -4.95 6.92 -4.04
CA GLU A 229 -5.31 5.51 -3.96
C GLU A 229 -4.64 4.72 -5.08
N TYR A 230 -4.25 3.49 -4.75
CA TYR A 230 -3.66 2.59 -5.72
C TYR A 230 -4.57 2.49 -6.96
N GLN A 231 -4.02 2.90 -8.11
CA GLN A 231 -4.64 2.68 -9.42
C GLN A 231 -3.88 1.55 -10.09
N ALA A 232 -4.61 0.49 -10.46
CA ALA A 232 -4.08 -0.52 -11.36
C ALA A 232 -3.54 0.17 -12.62
N LEU A 233 -2.32 -0.17 -13.03
CA LEU A 233 -1.73 0.39 -14.24
C LEU A 233 -2.68 0.13 -15.41
N PRO A 234 -2.97 1.13 -16.26
CA PRO A 234 -3.79 0.92 -17.45
C PRO A 234 -3.13 -0.14 -18.32
N ILE A 235 -3.88 -1.19 -18.61
CA ILE A 235 -3.47 -2.29 -19.47
C ILE A 235 -3.39 -1.71 -20.89
N GLN A 236 -2.18 -1.58 -21.44
CA GLN A 236 -2.06 -1.47 -22.90
C GLN A 236 -2.29 -2.88 -23.48
N PRO A 237 -3.22 -3.03 -24.46
CA PRO A 237 -3.51 -4.30 -25.09
C PRO A 237 -2.29 -4.89 -25.81
#